data_AF-N4X205-F1
#
_entry.id   AF-N4X205-F1
#
_cell.length_a   1.000
_cell.length_b   1.000
_cell.length_c   1.000
_cell.angle_alpha   90.00
_cell.angle_beta   90.00
_cell.angle_gamma   90.00
#
_symmetry.space_group_name_H-M   'P 1'
#
loop_
_entity.id
_entity.type
_entity.pdbx_description
1 polymer ?
#
loop_
_entity_poly.entity_id
_entity_poly.type
_entity_poly.pdbx_seq_one_letter_code
_entity_poly.pdbx_strand_id
1 'polypeptide(L)'
;MNPDDSLRGRLRQLFGLPSKLEATKSAVLDDQRCSGDRVGTWRCLCGHLNTILHLAGRNTHPLGLLQCRGCPLVWHPNITPTFTSQRLNITSQTIVSNAANDTRIVSRPRNPASQHIYVCLGHGCGLSWRTDIKREWLSGNKRHILLLGGKRGKLHCDCGMKIFEPGEYEIFEIEERFDDRLAASAALGAGGGEKRRGEDQ
;
A
#
# COMPACT_ATOMS: atom_id res chain seq x y z
N MET A 1 -18.61 3.79 -13.26
CA MET A 1 -19.72 4.55 -12.62
C MET A 1 -19.08 5.50 -11.62
N ASN A 2 -19.25 6.80 -11.78
CA ASN A 2 -18.64 7.79 -10.90
C ASN A 2 -19.36 7.70 -9.53
N PRO A 3 -18.69 7.65 -8.37
CA PRO A 3 -19.35 7.57 -7.07
C PRO A 3 -20.22 8.80 -6.77
N ASP A 4 -19.99 9.90 -7.50
CA ASP A 4 -20.83 11.10 -7.48
C ASP A 4 -22.19 10.90 -8.18
N ASP A 5 -22.37 9.83 -8.97
CA ASP A 5 -23.66 9.45 -9.55
C ASP A 5 -24.60 8.78 -8.53
N SER A 6 -24.09 8.42 -7.35
CA SER A 6 -24.94 7.90 -6.28
C SER A 6 -25.83 9.01 -5.71
N LEU A 7 -27.04 8.66 -5.24
CA LEU A 7 -27.99 9.62 -4.66
C LEU A 7 -27.35 10.42 -3.50
N ARG A 8 -26.43 9.80 -2.77
CA ARG A 8 -25.64 10.44 -1.70
C ARG A 8 -24.55 11.40 -2.23
N GLY A 9 -23.94 11.08 -3.36
CA GLY A 9 -23.00 11.97 -4.07
C GLY A 9 -23.70 13.22 -4.61
N ARG A 10 -24.85 13.03 -5.28
CA ARG A 10 -25.71 14.12 -5.77
C ARG A 10 -26.18 15.05 -4.65
N LEU A 11 -26.60 14.50 -3.51
CA LEU A 11 -26.97 15.30 -2.34
C LEU A 11 -25.79 16.12 -1.81
N ARG A 12 -24.59 15.54 -1.71
CA ARG A 12 -23.40 16.29 -1.28
C ARG A 12 -23.07 17.44 -2.22
N GLN A 13 -23.14 17.20 -3.53
CA GLN A 13 -22.92 18.22 -4.53
C GLN A 13 -23.94 19.36 -4.43
N LEU A 14 -25.23 19.03 -4.22
CA LEU A 14 -26.29 20.01 -3.98
C LEU A 14 -26.04 20.88 -2.74
N PHE A 15 -25.45 20.31 -1.68
CA PHE A 15 -25.09 21.03 -0.46
C PHE A 15 -23.68 21.65 -0.48
N GLY A 16 -22.98 21.63 -1.62
CA GLY A 16 -21.61 22.16 -1.74
C GLY A 16 -20.57 21.43 -0.89
N LEU A 17 -20.86 20.20 -0.46
CA LEU A 17 -19.97 19.40 0.37
C LEU A 17 -18.92 18.68 -0.51
N PRO A 18 -17.68 18.51 -0.03
CA PRO A 18 -16.66 17.79 -0.78
C PRO A 18 -17.09 16.35 -1.06
N SER A 19 -16.70 15.85 -2.23
CA SER A 19 -16.92 14.46 -2.59
C SER A 19 -16.19 13.54 -1.61
N LYS A 20 -16.58 12.26 -1.57
CA LYS A 20 -15.93 11.29 -0.70
C LYS A 20 -14.43 11.19 -1.03
N LEU A 21 -14.07 11.25 -2.31
CA LEU A 21 -12.69 11.21 -2.77
C LEU A 21 -11.90 12.43 -2.27
N GLU A 22 -12.45 13.64 -2.42
CA GLU A 22 -11.77 14.86 -2.00
C GLU A 22 -11.57 14.91 -0.48
N ALA A 23 -12.56 14.47 0.30
CA ALA A 23 -12.42 14.34 1.74
C ALA A 23 -11.30 13.35 2.13
N THR A 24 -11.24 12.19 1.47
CA THR A 24 -10.16 11.21 1.69
C THR A 24 -8.80 11.77 1.28
N LYS A 25 -8.70 12.44 0.12
CA LYS A 25 -7.46 13.07 -0.34
C LYS A 25 -6.98 14.08 0.70
N SER A 26 -7.84 14.97 1.17
CA SER A 26 -7.48 15.97 2.20
C SER A 26 -6.93 15.30 3.46
N ALA A 27 -7.59 14.27 3.99
CA ALA A 27 -7.12 13.56 5.16
C ALA A 27 -5.73 12.92 4.96
N VAL A 28 -5.49 12.32 3.79
CA VAL A 28 -4.18 11.76 3.45
C VAL A 28 -3.11 12.85 3.36
N LEU A 29 -3.45 14.03 2.85
CA LEU A 29 -2.52 15.16 2.79
C LEU A 29 -2.13 15.67 4.17
N ASP A 30 -3.07 15.69 5.11
CA ASP A 30 -2.80 16.06 6.49
C ASP A 30 -1.89 15.02 7.16
N ASP A 31 -2.15 13.72 6.97
CA ASP A 31 -1.28 12.65 7.47
C ASP A 31 0.16 12.76 6.94
N GLN A 32 0.32 13.11 5.65
CA GLN A 32 1.61 13.31 4.99
C GLN A 32 2.42 14.45 5.60
N ARG A 33 1.78 15.50 6.13
CA ARG A 33 2.46 16.62 6.79
C ARG A 33 2.99 16.23 8.16
N CYS A 34 2.30 15.32 8.85
CA CYS A 34 2.60 14.99 10.24
C CYS A 34 3.59 13.82 10.41
N SER A 35 3.64 12.87 9.46
CA SER A 35 4.21 11.54 9.76
C SER A 35 4.83 10.78 8.57
N GLY A 36 5.10 11.45 7.44
CA GLY A 36 5.59 10.78 6.24
C GLY A 36 7.10 10.63 6.14
N ASP A 37 7.58 9.38 6.13
CA ASP A 37 8.97 9.05 5.79
C ASP A 37 9.16 9.07 4.27
N ARG A 38 10.17 9.77 3.76
CA ARG A 38 10.47 9.75 2.33
C ARG A 38 11.08 8.40 1.91
N VAL A 39 10.43 7.72 0.97
CA VAL A 39 10.88 6.40 0.48
C VAL A 39 11.24 6.39 -1.00
N GLY A 40 10.81 7.40 -1.76
CA GLY A 40 11.18 7.52 -3.16
C GLY A 40 10.64 8.79 -3.81
N THR A 41 10.73 8.81 -5.14
CA THR A 41 10.23 9.90 -5.98
C THR A 41 9.70 9.37 -7.30
N TRP A 42 8.81 10.12 -7.94
CA TRP A 42 8.41 9.92 -9.34
C TRP A 42 8.30 11.27 -10.04
N ARG A 43 8.49 11.29 -11.36
CA ARG A 43 8.35 12.51 -12.16
C ARG A 43 7.06 12.45 -12.97
N CYS A 44 6.20 13.45 -12.85
CA CYS A 44 5.00 13.52 -13.71
C CYS A 44 5.40 13.69 -15.18
N LEU A 45 4.47 13.41 -16.09
CA LEU A 45 4.63 13.72 -17.52
C LEU A 45 4.86 15.22 -17.78
N CYS A 46 4.42 16.08 -16.86
CA CYS A 46 4.66 17.51 -16.86
C CYS A 46 6.06 17.95 -16.38
N GLY A 47 6.93 17.02 -15.96
CA GLY A 47 8.28 17.32 -15.50
C GLY A 47 8.45 17.61 -14.01
N HIS A 48 7.39 17.90 -13.24
CA HIS A 48 7.48 18.05 -11.79
C HIS A 48 7.92 16.76 -11.08
N LEU A 49 8.84 16.91 -10.12
CA LEU A 49 9.30 15.84 -9.25
C LEU A 49 8.41 15.74 -8.02
N ASN A 50 7.89 14.56 -7.74
CA ASN A 50 6.98 14.30 -6.63
C ASN A 50 7.58 13.25 -5.70
N THR A 51 7.37 13.43 -4.40
CA THR A 51 7.87 12.53 -3.36
C THR A 51 6.87 11.40 -3.11
N ILE A 52 7.39 10.18 -2.97
CA ILE A 52 6.66 9.04 -2.42
C ILE A 52 7.00 8.95 -0.94
N LEU A 53 5.97 9.04 -0.11
CA LEU A 53 6.08 8.93 1.34
C LEU A 53 5.66 7.53 1.77
N HIS A 54 6.14 7.07 2.91
CA HIS A 54 5.63 5.92 3.61
C HIS A 54 5.02 6.41 4.94
N LEU A 55 3.70 6.32 5.02
CA LEU A 55 2.94 6.60 6.23
C LEU A 55 2.95 5.31 7.06
N ALA A 56 3.95 5.20 7.95
CA ALA A 56 4.20 3.99 8.72
C ALA A 56 3.02 3.58 9.61
N GLY A 57 3.08 2.35 10.12
CA GLY A 57 2.08 1.82 11.05
C GLY A 57 0.80 1.36 10.36
N ARG A 58 -0.37 1.66 10.94
CA ARG A 58 -1.67 1.19 10.44
C ARG A 58 -2.40 2.17 9.54
N ASN A 59 -1.68 3.05 8.84
CA ASN A 59 -2.31 3.98 7.92
C ASN A 59 -3.03 3.21 6.79
N THR A 60 -4.22 3.70 6.44
CA THR A 60 -5.03 3.11 5.37
C THR A 60 -4.43 3.38 3.99
N HIS A 61 -3.69 4.49 3.85
CA HIS A 61 -3.06 4.98 2.64
C HIS A 61 -1.52 5.03 2.80
N PRO A 62 -0.85 3.87 2.85
CA PRO A 62 0.53 3.77 3.32
C PRO A 62 1.57 4.47 2.43
N LEU A 63 1.28 4.75 1.16
CA LEU A 63 2.16 5.55 0.30
C LEU A 63 1.77 7.03 0.21
N GLY A 64 0.76 7.42 1.01
CA GLY A 64 0.08 8.69 0.89
C GLY A 64 -0.63 8.86 -0.45
N LEU A 65 -0.76 10.12 -0.89
CA LEU A 65 -1.40 10.49 -2.14
C LEU A 65 -0.37 10.60 -3.26
N LEU A 66 -0.52 9.77 -4.30
CA LEU A 66 0.30 9.75 -5.51
C LEU A 66 -0.25 10.73 -6.56
N GLN A 67 -0.44 11.98 -6.16
CA GLN A 67 -0.88 13.08 -7.01
C GLN A 67 0.23 14.13 -7.09
N CYS A 68 0.42 14.69 -8.29
CA CYS A 68 1.38 15.76 -8.49
C CYS A 68 0.96 17.01 -7.72
N ARG A 69 1.93 17.72 -7.13
CA ARG A 69 1.67 18.97 -6.39
C ARG A 69 1.57 20.22 -7.27
N GLY A 70 2.18 20.18 -8.45
CA GLY A 70 2.21 21.30 -9.39
C GLY A 70 1.19 21.20 -10.53
N CYS A 71 0.44 20.10 -10.64
CA CYS A 71 -0.51 19.88 -11.73
C CYS A 71 -1.56 18.82 -11.35
N PRO A 72 -2.65 18.64 -12.13
CA PRO A 72 -3.70 17.68 -11.82
C PRO A 72 -3.33 16.21 -12.13
N LEU A 73 -2.11 15.93 -12.61
CA LEU A 73 -1.70 14.57 -12.96
C LEU A 73 -1.45 13.71 -11.72
N VAL A 74 -1.82 12.44 -11.81
CA VAL A 74 -1.44 11.41 -10.85
C VAL A 74 -0.34 10.53 -11.39
N TRP A 75 0.29 9.76 -10.50
CA TRP A 75 1.24 8.74 -10.92
C TRP A 75 0.55 7.67 -11.78
N HIS A 76 1.29 7.10 -12.73
CA HIS A 76 0.83 6.10 -13.68
C HIS A 76 1.92 5.01 -13.85
N PRO A 77 1.55 3.73 -14.11
CA PRO A 77 2.48 2.61 -14.25
C PRO A 77 3.64 2.80 -15.22
N ASN A 78 3.41 3.56 -16.30
CA ASN A 78 4.46 3.87 -17.29
C ASN A 78 5.53 4.85 -16.76
N ILE A 79 5.33 5.44 -15.58
CA ILE A 79 6.31 6.27 -14.90
C ILE A 79 7.00 5.41 -13.85
N THR A 80 8.23 5.00 -14.14
CA THR A 80 9.04 4.24 -13.18
C THR A 80 9.37 5.10 -11.95
N PRO A 81 8.89 4.73 -10.75
CA PRO A 81 9.31 5.41 -9.53
C PRO A 81 10.76 5.05 -9.19
N THR A 82 11.47 6.00 -8.57
CA THR A 82 12.81 5.78 -8.02
C THR A 82 12.70 5.67 -6.51
N PHE A 83 12.95 4.48 -5.96
CA PHE A 83 12.97 4.24 -4.52
C PHE A 83 14.38 4.43 -3.96
N THR A 84 14.49 5.27 -2.93
CA THR A 84 15.77 5.62 -2.29
C THR A 84 15.83 5.18 -0.83
N SER A 85 14.78 4.53 -0.33
CA SER A 85 14.75 4.02 1.05
C SER A 85 15.85 2.99 1.27
N GLN A 86 16.63 3.19 2.34
CA GLN A 86 17.60 2.19 2.80
C GLN A 86 16.95 1.15 3.72
N ARG A 87 15.76 1.45 4.27
CA ARG A 87 15.04 0.60 5.23
C ARG A 87 14.04 -0.33 4.57
N LEU A 88 13.58 0.01 3.37
CA LEU A 88 12.53 -0.73 2.67
C LEU A 88 13.04 -1.22 1.32
N ASN A 89 12.69 -2.45 0.99
CA ASN A 89 12.72 -2.97 -0.35
C ASN A 89 11.32 -2.80 -0.95
N ILE A 90 11.20 -2.07 -2.07
CA ILE A 90 9.92 -1.76 -2.69
C ILE A 90 9.98 -2.22 -4.15
N THR A 91 9.07 -3.11 -4.53
CA THR A 91 8.94 -3.60 -5.90
C THR A 91 7.53 -3.36 -6.42
N SER A 92 7.37 -3.14 -7.73
CA SER A 92 6.06 -2.96 -8.35
C SER A 92 5.64 -4.20 -9.14
N GLN A 93 4.33 -4.46 -9.14
CA GLN A 93 3.70 -5.59 -9.83
C GLN A 93 2.35 -5.16 -10.41
N THR A 94 2.07 -5.56 -11.64
CA THR A 94 0.78 -5.29 -12.29
C THR A 94 -0.20 -6.44 -12.03
N ILE A 95 -1.47 -6.11 -11.81
CA ILE A 95 -2.54 -7.12 -11.71
C ILE A 95 -2.88 -7.62 -13.12
N VAL A 96 -2.81 -8.94 -13.31
CA VAL A 96 -3.14 -9.59 -14.59
C VAL A 96 -4.53 -10.21 -14.53
N SER A 97 -5.30 -10.07 -15.62
CA SER A 97 -6.55 -10.81 -15.82
C SER A 97 -6.24 -12.17 -16.43
N ASN A 98 -6.93 -13.23 -16.00
CA ASN A 98 -6.93 -14.47 -16.76
C ASN A 98 -7.93 -14.38 -17.93
N ALA A 99 -7.79 -15.27 -18.93
CA ALA A 99 -8.60 -15.29 -20.15
C ALA A 99 -10.12 -15.44 -19.90
N ALA A 100 -10.54 -15.78 -18.67
CA ALA A 100 -11.94 -15.92 -18.27
C ALA A 100 -12.50 -14.69 -17.51
N ASN A 101 -11.72 -13.61 -17.34
CA ASN A 101 -12.08 -12.33 -16.69
C ASN A 101 -12.62 -12.35 -15.26
N ASP A 102 -12.94 -13.52 -14.69
CA ASP A 102 -13.55 -13.63 -13.37
C ASP A 102 -12.52 -13.84 -12.25
N THR A 103 -11.33 -14.36 -12.56
CA THR A 103 -10.27 -14.58 -11.56
C THR A 103 -9.10 -13.64 -11.79
N ARG A 104 -8.86 -12.78 -10.80
CA ARG A 104 -7.74 -11.84 -10.79
C ARG A 104 -6.57 -12.50 -10.08
N ILE A 105 -5.44 -12.62 -10.78
CA ILE A 105 -4.26 -13.27 -10.24
C ILE A 105 -3.31 -12.19 -9.74
N VAL A 106 -3.04 -12.23 -8.45
CA VAL A 106 -1.99 -11.45 -7.81
C VAL A 106 -0.88 -12.43 -7.50
N SER A 107 0.33 -12.14 -7.96
CA SER A 107 1.49 -12.95 -7.63
C SER A 107 1.62 -13.07 -6.12
N ARG A 108 1.99 -14.26 -5.63
CA ARG A 108 2.30 -14.43 -4.21
C ARG A 108 3.45 -13.47 -3.86
N PRO A 109 3.42 -12.81 -2.68
CA PRO A 109 4.55 -12.03 -2.21
C PRO A 109 5.83 -12.86 -2.26
N ARG A 110 6.95 -12.25 -2.63
CA ARG A 110 8.26 -12.92 -2.65
C ARG A 110 8.69 -13.32 -1.25
N ASN A 111 8.42 -12.46 -0.28
CA ASN A 111 8.62 -12.73 1.14
C ASN A 111 7.25 -12.77 1.86
N PRO A 112 6.95 -13.82 2.65
CA PRO A 112 5.72 -13.89 3.46
C PRO A 112 5.52 -12.71 4.43
N ALA A 113 6.58 -12.01 4.81
CA ALA A 113 6.55 -10.82 5.65
C ALA A 113 6.26 -9.52 4.86
N SER A 114 6.31 -9.56 3.52
CA SER A 114 6.02 -8.40 2.69
C SER A 114 4.56 -7.97 2.80
N GLN A 115 4.36 -6.66 2.66
CA GLN A 115 3.05 -6.05 2.57
C GLN A 115 2.72 -5.68 1.13
N HIS A 116 1.52 -6.03 0.66
CA HIS A 116 0.99 -5.52 -0.60
C HIS A 116 0.25 -4.20 -0.38
N ILE A 117 0.54 -3.22 -1.23
CA ILE A 117 -0.11 -1.92 -1.26
C ILE A 117 -0.69 -1.71 -2.65
N TYR A 118 -1.98 -1.41 -2.73
CA TYR A 118 -2.67 -1.21 -3.99
C TYR A 118 -2.80 0.27 -4.29
N VAL A 119 -2.42 0.69 -5.49
CA VAL A 119 -2.58 2.06 -5.95
C VAL A 119 -3.74 2.12 -6.92
N CYS A 120 -4.74 2.95 -6.64
CA CYS A 120 -5.88 3.18 -7.51
C CYS A 120 -5.51 4.18 -8.61
N LEU A 121 -5.57 3.73 -9.86
CA LEU A 121 -5.24 4.53 -11.04
C LEU A 121 -6.49 5.12 -11.71
N GLY A 122 -7.65 4.47 -11.52
CA GLY A 122 -8.86 4.90 -12.18
C GLY A 122 -9.32 6.31 -11.76
N HIS A 123 -9.79 7.06 -12.77
CA HIS A 123 -10.21 8.46 -12.67
C HIS A 123 -9.19 9.42 -12.05
N GLY A 124 -7.89 9.17 -12.18
CA GLY A 124 -6.89 10.07 -11.60
C GLY A 124 -6.94 10.10 -10.06
N CYS A 125 -7.24 8.95 -9.44
CA CYS A 125 -7.45 8.86 -8.01
C CYS A 125 -6.16 9.05 -7.20
N GLY A 126 -5.12 8.26 -7.49
CA GLY A 126 -3.81 8.35 -6.82
C GLY A 126 -3.80 7.88 -5.36
N LEU A 127 -4.88 7.29 -4.85
CA LEU A 127 -4.93 6.73 -3.51
C LEU A 127 -4.18 5.39 -3.47
N SER A 128 -3.24 5.27 -2.54
CA SER A 128 -2.66 3.99 -2.14
C SER A 128 -3.53 3.32 -1.08
N TRP A 129 -3.58 2.01 -0.99
CA TRP A 129 -4.38 1.28 -0.02
C TRP A 129 -3.54 0.17 0.59
N ARG A 130 -3.45 0.18 1.92
CA ARG A 130 -2.92 -0.93 2.68
C ARG A 130 -3.77 -2.17 2.43
N THR A 131 -3.11 -3.34 2.36
CA THR A 131 -3.83 -4.61 2.50
C THR A 131 -3.39 -5.42 3.70
N ASP A 132 -4.32 -6.25 4.16
CA ASP A 132 -4.11 -7.25 5.18
C ASP A 132 -4.60 -8.60 4.68
N ILE A 133 -3.81 -9.65 4.87
CA ILE A 133 -4.22 -11.01 4.54
C ILE A 133 -4.76 -11.66 5.80
N LYS A 134 -6.05 -11.99 5.81
CA LYS A 134 -6.70 -12.67 6.93
C LYS A 134 -6.98 -14.13 6.57
N ARG A 135 -6.60 -15.04 7.48
CA ARG A 135 -7.00 -16.45 7.40
C ARG A 135 -8.41 -16.58 7.94
N GLU A 136 -9.30 -17.17 7.16
CA GLU A 136 -10.67 -17.44 7.56
C GLU A 136 -11.06 -18.87 7.20
N TRP A 137 -11.98 -19.43 7.99
CA TRP A 137 -12.64 -20.70 7.72
C TRP A 137 -14.05 -20.41 7.23
N LEU A 138 -14.38 -20.84 6.00
CA LEU A 138 -15.73 -20.76 5.47
C LEU A 138 -16.10 -22.11 4.87
N SER A 139 -17.22 -22.69 5.31
CA SER A 139 -17.73 -23.98 4.81
C SER A 139 -16.70 -25.12 4.90
N GLY A 140 -15.98 -25.23 6.01
CA GLY A 140 -14.96 -26.26 6.23
C GLY A 140 -13.64 -26.05 5.48
N ASN A 141 -13.55 -25.06 4.59
CA ASN A 141 -12.34 -24.76 3.84
C ASN A 141 -11.59 -23.55 4.42
N LYS A 142 -10.29 -23.73 4.63
CA LYS A 142 -9.38 -22.65 5.00
C LYS A 142 -9.06 -21.83 3.76
N ARG A 143 -9.30 -20.52 3.84
CA ARG A 143 -8.96 -19.57 2.79
C ARG A 143 -8.25 -18.34 3.34
N HIS A 144 -7.45 -17.71 2.50
CA HIS A 144 -6.89 -16.39 2.77
C HIS A 144 -7.72 -15.37 2.02
N ILE A 145 -8.22 -14.37 2.75
CA ILE A 145 -8.91 -13.23 2.15
C ILE A 145 -8.03 -12.00 2.27
N LEU A 146 -8.02 -11.20 1.21
CA LEU A 146 -7.37 -9.90 1.20
C LEU A 146 -8.37 -8.85 1.68
N LEU A 147 -7.96 -8.06 2.68
CA LEU A 147 -8.71 -6.94 3.22
C LEU A 147 -8.07 -5.64 2.75
N LEU A 148 -8.85 -4.74 2.14
CA LEU A 148 -8.35 -3.42 1.72
C LEU A 148 -8.64 -2.39 2.82
N GLY A 149 -7.60 -1.76 3.35
CA GLY A 149 -7.70 -0.85 4.50
C GLY A 149 -8.33 -1.52 5.72
N GLY A 150 -8.04 -2.82 5.94
CA GLY A 150 -8.60 -3.61 7.06
C GLY A 150 -10.08 -3.97 6.93
N LYS A 151 -10.77 -3.62 5.84
CA LYS A 151 -12.22 -3.86 5.67
C LYS A 151 -12.49 -5.06 4.78
N ARG A 152 -13.30 -6.00 5.29
CA ARG A 152 -13.84 -7.13 4.51
C ARG A 152 -14.89 -6.61 3.53
N GLY A 153 -14.89 -7.14 2.31
CA GLY A 153 -15.92 -6.85 1.31
C GLY A 153 -15.89 -5.40 0.81
N LYS A 154 -14.76 -4.69 0.95
CA LYS A 154 -14.61 -3.40 0.28
C LYS A 154 -14.54 -3.65 -1.23
N LEU A 155 -15.60 -3.26 -1.94
CA LEU A 155 -15.74 -3.50 -3.38
C LEU A 155 -15.27 -2.33 -4.24
N HIS A 156 -15.27 -1.11 -3.70
CA HIS A 156 -14.95 0.10 -4.45
C HIS A 156 -13.94 0.99 -3.72
N CYS A 157 -13.09 1.65 -4.49
CA CYS A 157 -12.28 2.78 -4.04
C CYS A 157 -13.18 3.98 -3.71
N ASP A 158 -12.63 5.00 -3.06
CA ASP A 158 -13.37 6.23 -2.78
C ASP A 158 -13.62 7.08 -4.03
N CYS A 159 -12.86 6.85 -5.11
CA CYS A 159 -13.19 7.31 -6.47
C CYS A 159 -14.24 6.43 -7.19
N GLY A 160 -14.84 5.46 -6.50
CA GLY A 160 -15.90 4.56 -6.97
C GLY A 160 -15.48 3.49 -7.97
N MET A 161 -14.20 3.44 -8.34
CA MET A 161 -13.65 2.33 -9.13
C MET A 161 -13.75 1.01 -8.37
N LYS A 162 -14.08 -0.07 -9.09
CA LYS A 162 -14.16 -1.41 -8.53
C LYS A 162 -12.75 -1.90 -8.22
N ILE A 163 -12.50 -2.26 -6.97
CA ILE A 163 -11.17 -2.69 -6.52
C ILE A 163 -10.76 -3.95 -7.28
N PHE A 164 -9.47 -4.03 -7.65
CA PHE A 164 -8.83 -5.11 -8.41
C PHE A 164 -9.32 -5.27 -9.85
N GLU A 165 -9.96 -4.26 -10.44
CA GLU A 165 -10.17 -4.25 -11.88
C GLU A 165 -8.81 -4.20 -12.61
N PRO A 166 -8.54 -5.11 -13.57
CA PRO A 166 -7.26 -5.13 -14.29
C PRO A 166 -6.98 -3.79 -15.00
N GLY A 167 -5.72 -3.36 -15.00
CA GLY A 167 -5.31 -2.07 -15.59
C GLY A 167 -5.66 -0.82 -14.76
N GLU A 168 -6.58 -0.95 -13.80
CA GLU A 168 -7.03 0.17 -12.95
C GLU A 168 -6.28 0.26 -11.62
N TYR A 169 -5.44 -0.74 -11.32
CA TYR A 169 -4.64 -0.83 -10.11
C TYR A 169 -3.24 -1.37 -10.38
N GLU A 170 -2.28 -0.85 -9.61
CA GLU A 170 -0.93 -1.41 -9.49
C GLU A 170 -0.63 -1.80 -8.05
N ILE A 171 0.25 -2.79 -7.85
CA ILE A 171 0.65 -3.27 -6.55
C ILE A 171 2.09 -2.86 -6.29
N PHE A 172 2.34 -2.23 -5.15
CA PHE A 172 3.67 -2.17 -4.56
C PHE A 172 3.79 -3.24 -3.48
N GLU A 173 4.79 -4.10 -3.59
CA GLU A 173 5.21 -4.99 -2.52
C GLU A 173 6.30 -4.27 -1.72
N ILE A 174 6.05 -4.05 -0.43
CA ILE A 174 6.99 -3.43 0.51
C ILE A 174 7.46 -4.48 1.51
N GLU A 175 8.78 -4.56 1.66
CA GLU A 175 9.46 -5.44 2.60
C GLU A 175 10.42 -4.59 3.44
N GLU A 176 10.39 -4.76 4.77
CA GLU A 176 11.41 -4.17 5.64
C GLU A 176 12.74 -4.90 5.44
N ARG A 177 13.81 -4.14 5.17
CA ARG A 177 15.15 -4.71 5.12
C ARG A 177 15.59 -5.05 6.54
N PHE A 178 16.01 -6.29 6.75
CA PHE A 178 16.72 -6.66 7.96
C PHE A 178 18.02 -5.87 8.03
N ASP A 179 18.26 -5.22 9.16
CA ASP A 179 19.51 -4.50 9.41
C ASP A 179 20.57 -5.54 9.81
N ASP A 180 21.40 -5.97 8.85
CA ASP A 180 22.44 -6.99 9.05
C ASP A 180 23.40 -6.64 10.21
N ARG A 181 23.52 -5.35 10.56
CA ARG A 181 24.34 -4.87 11.68
C ARG A 181 23.82 -5.31 13.04
N LEU A 182 22.50 -5.40 13.23
CA LEU A 182 21.88 -5.86 14.47
C LEU A 182 22.01 -7.38 14.63
N ALA A 183 21.93 -8.13 13.53
CA ALA A 183 22.16 -9.58 13.53
C ALA A 183 23.63 -9.94 13.83
N ALA A 184 24.59 -9.21 13.27
CA ALA A 184 26.02 -9.39 13.56
C ALA A 184 26.37 -9.08 15.02
N SER A 185 25.74 -8.04 15.60
CA SER A 185 25.93 -7.68 17.02
C SER A 185 25.36 -8.75 17.98
N ALA A 186 24.24 -9.37 17.61
CA ALA A 186 23.67 -10.48 18.39
C ALA A 186 24.49 -11.77 18.28
N ALA A 187 25.10 -12.04 17.12
CA ALA A 187 25.98 -13.19 16.92
C ALA A 187 27.32 -13.08 17.68
N LEU A 188 27.84 -11.86 17.85
CA LEU A 188 29.07 -11.60 18.60
C LEU A 188 28.89 -11.59 20.13
N GLY A 189 27.65 -11.47 20.63
CA GLY A 189 27.34 -11.43 22.07
C GLY A 189 27.08 -12.80 22.72
N ALA A 190 27.06 -13.90 21.96
CA ALA A 190 26.70 -15.24 22.44
C ALA A 190 27.91 -16.17 22.67
N GLY A 191 29.11 -15.62 22.81
CA GLY A 191 30.35 -16.36 23.10
C GLY A 191 30.86 -16.10 24.51
N GLY A 192 30.26 -16.72 25.53
CA GLY A 192 30.67 -16.51 26.92
C GLY A 192 30.09 -17.52 27.90
N GLY A 193 30.13 -18.81 27.55
CA GLY A 193 29.85 -19.89 28.50
C GLY A 193 31.16 -20.52 28.97
N GLU A 194 31.60 -20.23 30.19
CA GLU A 194 32.51 -21.12 30.93
C GLU A 194 31.73 -21.79 32.05
N LYS A 195 31.31 -23.03 31.79
CA LYS A 195 30.88 -24.00 32.81
C LYS A 195 32.06 -24.29 33.73
N ARG A 196 31.90 -24.07 35.04
CA ARG A 196 32.61 -24.87 36.06
C ARG A 196 31.58 -25.56 36.94
N ARG A 197 31.27 -26.80 36.59
CA ARG A 197 30.88 -27.84 37.55
C ARG A 197 32.19 -28.50 38.00
N GLY A 198 32.41 -28.56 39.30
CA GLY A 198 33.36 -29.45 39.95
C GLY A 198 32.72 -29.89 41.26
N GLU A 199 32.33 -31.16 41.31
CA GLU A 199 31.89 -31.90 42.49
C GLU A 199 33.08 -32.24 43.40
N ASP A 200 32.73 -32.66 44.62
CA ASP A 200 33.48 -33.48 45.59
C ASP A 200 34.53 -32.83 46.51
N GLN A 201 34.09 -32.47 47.73
CA GLN A 201 34.31 -33.27 48.96
C GLN A 201 33.53 -32.70 50.16
#